data_AF-A0A8J2SWA4-F1
#
_entry.id   AF-A0A8J2SWA4-F1
#
_cell.length_a   1.000
_cell.length_b   1.000
_cell.length_c   1.000
_cell.angle_alpha   90.00
_cell.angle_beta   90.00
_cell.angle_gamma   90.00
#
_symmetry.space_group_name_H-M   'P 1'
#
loop_
_entity.id
_entity.type
_entity.pdbx_description
1 polymer ?
#
loop_
_entity_poly.entity_id
_entity_poly.type
_entity_poly.pdbx_seq_one_letter_code
_entity_poly.pdbx_strand_id
1 'polypeptide(L)'
;MERLLLASVSTALLGYVAYAFLRRNKSSRKHGRAALAADDQQFTRPATAGGVSQRIAKARANCFGRQTFEKLTAEAAELSARGAFWSDPLFTHDDSSLFMDPSRPPEDWLRDGERGKVIKGAEVVWCPPPKFCTASRPLGKRARDGGATWLYGDADETGAVSAGASQNADDVAQGSLGDCYLLSALALATRDSAVCDDLIDDTYEDVGIYGVTLCVRGRFTMVWVDAHFPCWRPANAHGKHRRPKPIYATSTDHREIWPMVVEKAYAKVAGSYEAIGRGGRVAPALETLTGGAAWSVDAMTIPWKDLRRAVEDNDVFVGAGSEHNLSERELEGVVGGHAYSILHVVDVGADADRVRLLLLRNPWGKSEWKGDWSDSSSCWRKRPDVAAAVGNKRSHDDDGRFWIQLPDFRQRFRTVDLCRVKNGQLKERNTLKERTAAESAADAEAAATDDDWLAEIPGASRANDSPKAPSKKKSKSKKKHKKKSKR
;
A
#
# COMPACT_ATOMS: atom_id res chain seq x y z
N MET A 1 -49.20 -27.85 0.30
CA MET A 1 -49.23 -27.43 1.72
C MET A 1 -47.84 -27.07 2.29
N GLU A 2 -46.72 -27.32 1.61
CA GLU A 2 -45.38 -26.91 2.10
C GLU A 2 -44.96 -25.47 1.76
N ARG A 3 -45.69 -24.73 0.93
CA ARG A 3 -45.39 -23.31 0.62
C ARG A 3 -46.08 -22.28 1.53
N LEU A 4 -46.92 -22.72 2.48
CA LEU A 4 -47.63 -21.83 3.41
C LEU A 4 -47.01 -21.77 4.82
N LEU A 5 -46.10 -22.69 5.16
CA LEU A 5 -45.42 -22.68 6.47
C LEU A 5 -44.19 -21.76 6.50
N LEU A 6 -43.47 -21.60 5.39
CA LEU A 6 -42.26 -20.74 5.31
C LEU A 6 -42.56 -19.22 5.32
N ALA A 7 -43.78 -18.80 4.97
CA ALA A 7 -44.17 -17.37 5.00
C ALA A 7 -44.60 -16.89 6.40
N SER A 8 -44.97 -17.81 7.30
CA SER A 8 -45.43 -17.47 8.65
C SER A 8 -44.30 -17.28 9.68
N VAL A 9 -43.12 -17.85 9.41
CA VAL A 9 -41.94 -17.73 10.30
C VAL A 9 -41.15 -16.44 10.04
N SER A 10 -41.10 -15.95 8.79
CA SER A 10 -40.39 -14.70 8.45
C SER A 10 -41.09 -13.42 8.89
N THR A 11 -42.42 -13.43 9.03
CA THR A 11 -43.19 -12.25 9.48
C THR A 11 -43.20 -12.08 10.99
N ALA A 12 -43.04 -13.16 11.77
CA ALA A 12 -42.89 -13.09 13.23
C ALA A 12 -41.50 -12.59 13.66
N LEU A 13 -40.43 -12.91 12.91
CA LEU A 13 -39.07 -12.47 13.24
C LEU A 13 -38.85 -10.96 13.01
N LEU A 14 -39.42 -10.40 11.94
CA LEU A 14 -39.31 -8.96 11.63
C LEU A 14 -40.07 -8.08 12.63
N GLY A 15 -41.16 -8.59 13.23
CA GLY A 15 -41.91 -7.89 14.28
C GLY A 15 -41.16 -7.78 15.61
N TYR A 16 -40.38 -8.81 15.98
CA TYR A 16 -39.62 -8.82 17.25
C TYR A 16 -38.37 -7.92 17.20
N VAL A 17 -37.70 -7.86 16.05
CA VAL A 17 -36.51 -7.01 15.83
C VAL A 17 -36.88 -5.52 15.84
N ALA A 18 -38.03 -5.13 15.30
CA ALA A 18 -38.50 -3.73 15.33
C ALA A 18 -38.96 -3.28 16.73
N TYR A 19 -39.55 -4.18 17.52
CA TYR A 19 -39.99 -3.88 18.90
C TYR A 19 -38.81 -3.75 19.88
N ALA A 20 -37.74 -4.54 19.70
CA ALA A 20 -36.52 -4.45 20.49
C ALA A 20 -35.68 -3.20 20.16
N PHE A 21 -35.68 -2.74 18.90
CA PHE A 21 -34.91 -1.57 18.46
C PHE A 21 -35.50 -0.24 18.96
N LEU A 22 -36.82 -0.14 19.11
CA LEU A 22 -37.50 1.09 19.54
C LEU A 22 -37.54 1.29 21.07
N ARG A 23 -37.32 0.25 21.87
CA ARG A 23 -37.30 0.36 23.34
C ARG A 23 -35.93 0.77 23.91
N ARG A 24 -34.85 0.64 23.14
CA ARG A 24 -33.47 0.90 23.61
C ARG A 24 -33.00 2.36 23.45
N ASN A 25 -33.79 3.25 22.86
CA ASN A 25 -33.39 4.63 22.53
C ASN A 25 -34.09 5.73 23.36
N LYS A 26 -34.38 5.43 24.64
CA LYS A 26 -34.79 6.43 25.64
C LYS A 26 -34.12 6.16 26.99
N SER A 27 -32.84 6.52 27.12
CA SER A 27 -32.28 7.00 28.39
C SER A 27 -30.94 7.72 28.19
N SER A 28 -30.99 9.05 28.31
CA SER A 28 -29.99 10.04 28.74
C SER A 28 -28.48 9.64 28.76
N ARG A 29 -27.60 10.28 27.97
CA ARG A 29 -26.81 11.49 28.36
C ARG A 29 -26.61 11.72 29.88
N LYS A 30 -25.39 11.53 30.40
CA LYS A 30 -24.60 12.51 31.20
C LYS A 30 -23.31 11.86 31.75
N HIS A 31 -22.29 12.70 31.94
CA HIS A 31 -20.87 12.42 32.17
C HIS A 31 -20.51 11.76 33.53
N GLY A 32 -19.36 11.07 33.56
CA GLY A 32 -18.59 10.79 34.78
C GLY A 32 -17.39 9.88 34.52
N ARG A 33 -16.17 10.41 34.68
CA ARG A 33 -14.85 9.75 34.56
C ARG A 33 -14.77 8.38 35.25
N ALA A 34 -14.20 7.39 34.57
CA ALA A 34 -13.30 6.38 35.13
C ALA A 34 -12.44 5.80 34.00
N ALA A 35 -11.13 5.74 34.21
CA ALA A 35 -10.18 5.14 33.30
C ALA A 35 -10.38 3.63 33.25
N LEU A 36 -10.52 3.07 32.05
CA LEU A 36 -10.46 1.63 31.80
C LEU A 36 -9.40 1.41 30.74
N ALA A 37 -8.35 0.68 31.15
CA ALA A 37 -7.34 0.13 30.27
C ALA A 37 -8.04 -0.82 29.28
N ALA A 38 -7.94 -0.50 27.99
CA ALA A 38 -8.35 -1.40 26.93
C ALA A 38 -7.17 -2.33 26.62
N ASP A 39 -7.51 -3.61 26.61
CA ASP A 39 -6.67 -4.76 26.32
C ASP A 39 -6.18 -4.68 24.86
N ASP A 40 -4.88 -4.43 24.71
CA ASP A 40 -4.17 -4.39 23.43
C ASP A 40 -3.96 -5.83 22.94
N GLN A 41 -4.88 -6.36 22.13
CA GLN A 41 -4.60 -7.58 21.37
C GLN A 41 -3.61 -7.27 20.24
N GLN A 42 -2.33 -7.30 20.59
CA GLN A 42 -1.20 -7.37 19.68
C GLN A 42 -1.29 -8.63 18.84
N PHE A 43 -1.46 -8.48 17.52
CA PHE A 43 -1.25 -9.56 16.56
C PHE A 43 0.25 -9.90 16.51
N THR A 44 0.68 -10.85 17.35
CA THR A 44 2.03 -11.41 17.28
C THR A 44 2.11 -12.51 16.22
N ARG A 45 3.10 -12.38 15.34
CA ARG A 45 3.53 -13.34 14.30
C ARG A 45 3.72 -14.75 14.90
N PRO A 46 3.35 -15.85 14.22
CA PRO A 46 3.78 -17.19 14.63
C PRO A 46 5.30 -17.26 14.47
N ALA A 47 6.00 -17.36 15.60
CA ALA A 47 7.44 -17.51 15.64
C ALA A 47 7.86 -18.86 15.03
N THR A 48 8.32 -18.86 13.78
CA THR A 48 9.30 -19.86 13.37
C THR A 48 10.63 -19.49 14.03
N ALA A 49 11.15 -20.39 14.86
CA ALA A 49 12.35 -20.19 15.66
C ALA A 49 13.53 -19.63 14.82
N GLY A 50 13.89 -18.36 15.03
CA GLY A 50 15.20 -17.75 14.71
C GLY A 50 15.74 -17.83 13.27
N GLY A 51 15.01 -18.44 12.33
CA GLY A 51 15.46 -18.74 10.98
C GLY A 51 15.09 -17.65 9.99
N VAL A 52 16.02 -17.32 9.12
CA VAL A 52 15.77 -16.51 7.91
C VAL A 52 14.90 -17.33 6.95
N SER A 53 14.01 -16.68 6.19
CA SER A 53 13.08 -17.39 5.31
C SER A 53 13.79 -18.21 4.23
N GLN A 54 13.10 -19.24 3.72
CA GLN A 54 13.68 -20.13 2.71
C GLN A 54 14.11 -19.37 1.44
N ARG A 55 13.36 -18.33 1.06
CA ARG A 55 13.67 -17.48 -0.09
C ARG A 55 14.94 -16.67 0.14
N ILE A 56 15.07 -15.98 1.27
CA ILE A 56 16.29 -15.23 1.62
C ILE A 56 17.49 -16.19 1.76
N ALA A 57 17.32 -17.34 2.41
CA ALA A 57 18.39 -18.34 2.53
C ALA A 57 18.88 -18.84 1.16
N LYS A 58 17.97 -19.16 0.23
CA LYS A 58 18.32 -19.52 -1.15
C LYS A 58 19.02 -18.37 -1.89
N ALA A 59 18.54 -17.14 -1.71
CA ALA A 59 19.14 -15.97 -2.34
C ALA A 59 20.57 -15.71 -1.82
N ARG A 60 20.82 -15.84 -0.51
CA ARG A 60 22.17 -15.68 0.10
C ARG A 60 23.18 -16.68 -0.48
N ALA A 61 22.75 -17.89 -0.81
CA ALA A 61 23.59 -18.88 -1.47
C ALA A 61 23.94 -18.51 -2.93
N ASN A 62 23.26 -17.53 -3.52
CA ASN A 62 23.42 -17.09 -4.90
C ASN A 62 23.49 -15.55 -4.94
N CYS A 63 24.56 -14.97 -4.40
CA CYS A 63 24.72 -13.51 -4.38
C CYS A 63 25.16 -12.94 -5.73
N PHE A 64 24.58 -11.80 -6.10
CA PHE A 64 24.94 -11.03 -7.29
C PHE A 64 26.38 -10.50 -7.19
N GLY A 65 27.08 -10.41 -8.32
CA GLY A 65 28.37 -9.71 -8.40
C GLY A 65 29.51 -10.32 -7.57
N ARG A 66 29.41 -11.59 -7.15
CA ARG A 66 30.36 -12.26 -6.24
C ARG A 66 30.50 -11.60 -4.84
N GLN A 67 29.55 -10.75 -4.47
CA GLN A 67 29.41 -10.20 -3.11
C GLN A 67 28.78 -11.25 -2.19
N THR A 68 29.53 -12.32 -1.89
CA THR A 68 28.99 -13.46 -1.13
C THR A 68 28.59 -13.06 0.29
N PHE A 69 27.61 -13.76 0.84
CA PHE A 69 27.10 -13.48 2.18
C PHE A 69 28.20 -13.55 3.25
N GLU A 70 29.16 -14.47 3.13
CA GLU A 70 30.27 -14.61 4.09
C GLU A 70 31.20 -13.39 4.06
N LYS A 71 31.50 -12.86 2.87
CA LYS A 71 32.35 -11.66 2.72
C LYS A 71 31.66 -10.44 3.30
N LEU A 72 30.38 -10.26 2.99
CA LEU A 72 29.56 -9.17 3.51
C LEU A 72 29.40 -9.25 5.03
N THR A 73 29.25 -10.46 5.59
CA THR A 73 29.22 -10.66 7.05
C THR A 73 30.50 -10.16 7.72
N ALA A 74 31.67 -10.51 7.17
CA ALA A 74 32.95 -10.08 7.71
C ALA A 74 33.15 -8.56 7.59
N GLU A 75 32.84 -8.01 6.42
CA GLU A 75 32.93 -6.56 6.15
C GLU A 75 31.98 -5.75 7.05
N ALA A 76 30.73 -6.22 7.22
CA ALA A 76 29.76 -5.58 8.11
C ALA A 76 30.24 -5.53 9.56
N ALA A 77 30.86 -6.61 10.06
CA ALA A 77 31.41 -6.64 11.41
C ALA A 77 32.54 -5.61 11.61
N GLU A 78 33.43 -5.46 10.62
CA GLU A 78 34.49 -4.45 10.65
C GLU A 78 33.95 -3.01 10.58
N LEU A 79 32.95 -2.77 9.74
CA LEU A 79 32.27 -1.47 9.61
C LEU A 79 31.57 -1.09 10.91
N SER A 80 30.84 -2.03 11.51
CA SER A 80 30.12 -1.83 12.77
C SER A 80 31.11 -1.48 13.90
N ALA A 81 32.24 -2.19 13.98
CA ALA A 81 33.31 -1.90 14.96
C ALA A 81 33.93 -0.51 14.81
N ARG A 82 33.92 0.05 13.60
CA ARG A 82 34.48 1.38 13.28
C ARG A 82 33.45 2.49 13.23
N GLY A 83 32.16 2.18 13.37
CA GLY A 83 31.05 3.14 13.20
C GLY A 83 30.98 3.71 11.78
N ALA A 84 31.32 2.90 10.77
CA ALA A 84 31.30 3.28 9.36
C ALA A 84 30.10 2.63 8.63
N PHE A 85 29.73 3.22 7.49
CA PHE A 85 28.68 2.69 6.61
C PHE A 85 29.29 2.03 5.39
N TRP A 86 28.61 0.99 4.89
CA TRP A 86 29.00 0.32 3.66
C TRP A 86 28.75 1.22 2.45
N SER A 87 29.64 1.12 1.47
CA SER A 87 29.48 1.73 0.16
C SER A 87 29.62 0.62 -0.86
N ASP A 88 28.60 0.43 -1.69
CA ASP A 88 28.56 -0.68 -2.62
C ASP A 88 29.60 -0.50 -3.75
N PRO A 89 30.64 -1.34 -3.83
CA PRO A 89 31.67 -1.20 -4.85
C PRO A 89 31.17 -1.53 -6.27
N LEU A 90 30.01 -2.17 -6.41
CA LEU A 90 29.45 -2.55 -7.72
C LEU A 90 28.39 -1.58 -8.23
N PHE A 91 28.01 -0.58 -7.44
CA PHE A 91 27.00 0.42 -7.81
C PHE A 91 27.35 1.74 -7.13
N THR A 92 28.36 2.42 -7.70
CA THR A 92 29.01 3.59 -7.12
C THR A 92 28.14 4.83 -7.13
N HIS A 93 28.44 5.79 -6.27
CA HIS A 93 27.66 7.02 -6.10
C HIS A 93 28.03 8.10 -7.13
N ASP A 94 28.06 7.72 -8.39
CA ASP A 94 28.43 8.58 -9.51
C ASP A 94 27.56 8.29 -10.75
N ASP A 95 27.86 8.98 -11.85
CA ASP A 95 27.11 8.93 -13.10
C ASP A 95 27.07 7.53 -13.74
N SER A 96 28.00 6.62 -13.41
CA SER A 96 27.99 5.24 -13.90
C SER A 96 26.82 4.41 -13.39
N SER A 97 26.29 4.72 -12.21
CA SER A 97 25.10 4.08 -11.68
C SER A 97 23.81 4.77 -12.13
N LEU A 98 23.90 6.02 -12.59
CA LEU A 98 22.74 6.77 -13.09
C LEU A 98 22.48 6.47 -14.57
N PHE A 99 23.54 6.41 -15.39
CA PHE A 99 23.44 6.40 -16.85
C PHE A 99 24.10 5.18 -17.48
N MET A 100 23.59 4.77 -18.64
CA MET A 100 24.20 3.73 -19.46
C MET A 100 25.47 4.24 -20.17
N ASP A 101 25.50 5.51 -20.56
CA ASP A 101 26.70 6.22 -21.06
C ASP A 101 26.96 7.47 -20.20
N PRO A 102 27.77 7.35 -19.12
CA PRO A 102 28.07 8.46 -18.21
C PRO A 102 28.80 9.63 -18.88
N SER A 103 29.41 9.41 -20.04
CA SER A 103 30.08 10.46 -20.79
C SER A 103 29.11 11.41 -21.50
N ARG A 104 27.85 10.98 -21.68
CA ARG A 104 26.80 11.69 -22.41
C ARG A 104 25.45 11.53 -21.71
N PRO A 105 25.28 12.10 -20.50
CA PRO A 105 23.99 12.09 -19.82
C PRO A 105 22.94 12.84 -20.67
N PRO A 106 21.68 12.36 -20.76
CA PRO A 106 20.65 13.03 -21.55
C PRO A 106 20.31 14.42 -20.99
N GLU A 107 20.18 15.47 -21.79
CA GLU A 107 20.03 16.85 -21.27
C GLU A 107 18.78 17.08 -20.38
N ASP A 108 17.67 16.38 -20.68
CA ASP A 108 16.37 16.55 -20.01
C ASP A 108 16.01 15.36 -19.08
N TRP A 109 17.02 14.66 -18.56
CA TRP A 109 16.83 13.45 -17.76
C TRP A 109 16.18 13.71 -16.39
N LEU A 110 16.48 14.84 -15.74
CA LEU A 110 15.99 15.16 -14.40
C LEU A 110 14.67 15.94 -14.47
N ARG A 111 13.59 15.32 -13.98
CA ARG A 111 12.22 15.85 -14.07
C ARG A 111 11.48 15.76 -12.74
N ASP A 112 10.49 16.62 -12.52
CA ASP A 112 9.61 16.55 -11.34
C ASP A 112 8.55 15.44 -11.48
N GLY A 113 8.95 14.20 -11.21
CA GLY A 113 8.23 12.99 -11.59
C GLY A 113 8.44 12.62 -13.07
N GLU A 114 8.02 11.41 -13.47
CA GLU A 114 8.31 10.82 -14.79
C GLU A 114 7.98 11.77 -15.97
N ARG A 115 6.78 12.37 -15.95
CA ARG A 115 6.30 13.30 -17.00
C ARG A 115 6.29 14.76 -16.58
N GLY A 116 7.05 15.08 -15.53
CA GLY A 116 7.17 16.41 -14.97
C GLY A 116 7.94 17.39 -15.85
N LYS A 117 8.00 18.63 -15.36
CA LYS A 117 8.88 19.67 -15.91
C LYS A 117 10.34 19.29 -15.65
N VAL A 118 11.20 19.60 -16.62
CA VAL A 118 12.66 19.47 -16.47
C VAL A 118 13.13 20.40 -15.36
N ILE A 119 13.89 19.84 -14.42
CA ILE A 119 14.47 20.56 -13.30
C ILE A 119 15.83 21.10 -13.73
N LYS A 120 15.93 22.42 -13.88
CA LYS A 120 17.17 23.10 -14.28
C LYS A 120 17.92 23.63 -13.06
N GLY A 121 19.25 23.71 -13.16
CA GLY A 121 20.10 24.27 -12.09
C GLY A 121 20.03 23.46 -10.79
N ALA A 122 19.89 22.14 -10.91
CA ALA A 122 19.95 21.21 -9.79
C ALA A 122 21.34 20.58 -9.70
N GLU A 123 21.77 20.34 -8.48
CA GLU A 123 22.93 19.52 -8.15
C GLU A 123 22.44 18.13 -7.74
N VAL A 124 23.05 17.09 -8.30
CA VAL A 124 22.77 15.70 -7.94
C VAL A 124 23.76 15.24 -6.89
N VAL A 125 23.24 14.66 -5.83
CA VAL A 125 23.99 14.18 -4.67
C VAL A 125 23.43 12.84 -4.21
N TRP A 126 24.31 11.92 -3.82
CA TRP A 126 23.88 10.67 -3.20
C TRP A 126 23.78 10.86 -1.70
N CYS A 127 22.59 10.64 -1.15
CA CYS A 127 22.29 10.96 0.24
C CYS A 127 21.79 9.73 1.00
N PRO A 128 22.17 9.56 2.28
CA PRO A 128 21.57 8.56 3.15
C PRO A 128 20.19 9.03 3.67
N PRO A 129 19.34 8.11 4.20
CA PRO A 129 17.96 8.40 4.56
C PRO A 129 17.76 9.57 5.53
N PRO A 130 18.60 9.78 6.57
CA PRO A 130 18.46 10.92 7.48
C PRO A 130 18.53 12.31 6.82
N LYS A 131 18.98 12.41 5.57
CA LYS A 131 19.02 13.68 4.83
C LYS A 131 17.69 14.03 4.16
N PHE A 132 16.86 13.04 3.84
CA PHE A 132 15.62 13.24 3.07
C PHE A 132 14.36 12.71 3.78
N CYS A 133 14.46 11.70 4.64
CA CYS A 133 13.36 11.25 5.48
C CYS A 133 12.92 12.35 6.45
N THR A 134 11.65 12.34 6.84
CA THR A 134 11.10 13.31 7.80
C THR A 134 11.77 13.14 9.17
N ALA A 135 12.04 11.89 9.54
CA ALA A 135 12.78 11.51 10.74
C ALA A 135 14.25 11.17 10.46
N SER A 136 15.06 11.28 11.51
CA SER A 136 16.53 11.23 11.42
C SER A 136 17.17 9.92 11.85
N ARG A 137 16.40 9.01 12.47
CA ARG A 137 16.91 7.76 13.01
C ARG A 137 16.10 6.59 12.47
N PRO A 138 16.76 5.50 12.03
CA PRO A 138 16.05 4.25 11.84
C PRO A 138 15.42 3.88 13.19
N LEU A 139 14.18 3.39 13.16
CA LEU A 139 13.44 3.07 14.38
C LEU A 139 14.11 1.94 15.18
N GLY A 140 15.04 1.21 14.56
CA GLY A 140 16.15 0.53 15.22
C GLY A 140 15.76 -0.75 15.95
N LYS A 141 16.53 -1.81 15.66
CA LYS A 141 16.63 -3.16 16.26
C LYS A 141 15.30 -3.79 16.66
N ARG A 142 14.95 -4.90 15.98
CA ARG A 142 14.01 -5.94 16.42
C ARG A 142 13.68 -5.72 17.90
N ALA A 143 12.55 -5.07 18.16
CA ALA A 143 11.90 -5.26 19.44
C ALA A 143 11.81 -6.78 19.63
N ARG A 144 11.77 -7.29 20.86
CA ARG A 144 11.74 -8.74 21.17
C ARG A 144 10.64 -9.53 20.41
N ASP A 145 9.80 -8.81 19.69
CA ASP A 145 8.61 -9.03 18.89
C ASP A 145 8.80 -8.95 17.36
N GLY A 146 9.99 -8.58 16.84
CA GLY A 146 10.35 -8.75 15.41
C GLY A 146 9.85 -7.68 14.42
N GLY A 147 9.68 -6.42 14.87
CA GLY A 147 9.22 -5.30 14.04
C GLY A 147 10.18 -4.85 12.91
N ALA A 148 9.61 -4.16 11.91
CA ALA A 148 10.25 -3.68 10.68
C ALA A 148 11.30 -2.58 10.92
N THR A 149 12.44 -2.67 10.23
CA THR A 149 13.60 -1.84 10.55
C THR A 149 13.89 -0.71 9.55
N TRP A 150 13.39 -0.82 8.31
CA TRP A 150 13.47 0.17 7.22
C TRP A 150 12.62 1.45 7.41
N LEU A 151 12.03 1.62 8.60
CA LEU A 151 11.27 2.79 9.01
C LEU A 151 12.15 3.75 9.81
N TYR A 152 11.91 5.04 9.66
CA TYR A 152 12.61 6.14 10.31
C TYR A 152 11.62 6.94 11.15
N GLY A 153 11.97 7.23 12.39
CA GLY A 153 11.10 7.97 13.31
C GLY A 153 11.89 8.68 14.39
N ASP A 154 11.24 9.65 15.04
CA ASP A 154 11.74 10.22 16.28
C ASP A 154 11.15 9.38 17.43
N ALA A 155 11.99 8.89 18.35
CA ALA A 155 11.52 8.08 19.48
C ALA A 155 10.60 8.91 20.40
N ASP A 156 9.42 8.40 20.71
CA ASP A 156 8.60 8.88 21.83
C ASP A 156 9.18 8.36 23.17
N GLU A 157 8.79 8.96 24.30
CA GLU A 157 9.28 8.60 25.64
C GLU A 157 8.99 7.13 26.02
N THR A 158 8.08 6.47 25.29
CA THR A 158 7.66 5.08 25.45
C THR A 158 8.26 4.10 24.44
N GLY A 159 8.96 4.57 23.39
CA GLY A 159 9.47 3.73 22.30
C GLY A 159 8.38 3.03 21.46
N ALA A 160 7.13 3.49 21.57
CA ALA A 160 5.96 2.90 20.92
C ALA A 160 5.61 3.70 19.66
N VAL A 161 6.01 3.16 18.51
CA VAL A 161 5.68 3.76 17.22
C VAL A 161 4.35 3.19 16.74
N SER A 162 3.43 4.05 16.32
CA SER A 162 2.30 3.65 15.47
C SER A 162 2.82 3.29 14.07
N ALA A 163 3.47 2.14 13.97
CA ALA A 163 4.00 1.63 12.71
C ALA A 163 2.84 1.12 11.84
N GLY A 164 2.75 1.61 10.61
CA GLY A 164 2.27 0.76 9.52
C GLY A 164 3.29 -0.38 9.39
N ALA A 165 3.05 -1.48 10.09
CA ALA A 165 4.06 -2.51 10.36
C ALA A 165 4.39 -3.43 9.17
N SER A 166 4.09 -3.03 7.93
CA SER A 166 4.28 -3.85 6.74
C SER A 166 4.62 -3.00 5.53
N GLN A 167 5.45 -3.49 4.62
CA GLN A 167 5.61 -2.95 3.26
C GLN A 167 4.22 -2.80 2.62
N ASN A 168 3.67 -1.59 2.66
CA ASN A 168 2.33 -1.35 2.17
C ASN A 168 2.41 -1.01 0.69
N ALA A 169 1.76 -1.82 -0.14
CA ALA A 169 1.64 -1.58 -1.57
C ALA A 169 1.16 -0.17 -1.92
N ASP A 170 0.32 0.42 -1.05
CA ASP A 170 -0.22 1.76 -1.24
C ASP A 170 0.83 2.86 -1.05
N ASP A 171 1.97 2.55 -0.41
CA ASP A 171 3.02 3.52 -0.11
C ASP A 171 4.02 3.72 -1.25
N VAL A 172 4.01 2.87 -2.28
CA VAL A 172 4.92 3.01 -3.44
C VAL A 172 4.55 4.24 -4.26
N ALA A 173 5.51 5.15 -4.44
CA ALA A 173 5.40 6.34 -5.29
C ALA A 173 6.53 6.44 -6.31
N GLN A 174 6.18 6.68 -7.58
CA GLN A 174 7.13 6.83 -8.68
C GLN A 174 7.83 8.19 -8.70
N GLY A 175 9.13 8.16 -8.98
CA GLY A 175 9.96 9.35 -9.19
C GLY A 175 10.05 9.78 -10.66
N SER A 176 11.23 10.27 -11.05
CA SER A 176 11.53 10.82 -12.38
C SER A 176 11.77 9.78 -13.49
N LEU A 177 11.74 8.48 -13.16
CA LEU A 177 12.16 7.40 -14.05
C LEU A 177 10.97 6.75 -14.76
N GLY A 178 11.15 6.27 -15.99
CA GLY A 178 10.13 5.57 -16.77
C GLY A 178 10.01 4.08 -16.43
N ASP A 179 10.03 3.74 -15.14
CA ASP A 179 10.04 2.37 -14.61
C ASP A 179 8.71 1.99 -13.94
N CYS A 180 7.62 2.66 -14.31
CA CYS A 180 6.27 2.43 -13.79
C CYS A 180 5.83 0.96 -13.78
N TYR A 181 6.34 0.16 -14.71
CA TYR A 181 6.09 -1.28 -14.79
C TYR A 181 6.67 -2.03 -13.58
N LEU A 182 7.84 -1.62 -13.10
CA LEU A 182 8.48 -2.17 -11.92
C LEU A 182 7.71 -1.77 -10.67
N LEU A 183 7.34 -0.50 -10.53
CA LEU A 183 6.62 -0.01 -9.35
C LEU A 183 5.19 -0.55 -9.27
N SER A 184 4.52 -0.74 -10.41
CA SER A 184 3.24 -1.46 -10.47
C SER A 184 3.39 -2.92 -10.05
N ALA A 185 4.44 -3.59 -10.55
CA ALA A 185 4.73 -4.97 -10.15
C ALA A 185 5.07 -5.06 -8.66
N LEU A 186 5.82 -4.10 -8.13
CA LEU A 186 6.19 -4.02 -6.72
C LEU A 186 4.96 -3.85 -5.83
N ALA A 187 4.07 -2.91 -6.18
CA ALA A 187 2.81 -2.73 -5.47
C ALA A 187 1.89 -3.95 -5.55
N LEU A 188 1.89 -4.72 -6.64
CA LEU A 188 1.15 -5.98 -6.72
C LEU A 188 1.77 -7.06 -5.83
N ALA A 189 3.07 -7.27 -5.98
CA ALA A 189 3.81 -8.34 -5.33
C ALA A 189 3.78 -8.17 -3.80
N THR A 190 3.85 -6.93 -3.32
CA THR A 190 3.80 -6.60 -1.87
C THR A 190 2.41 -6.70 -1.23
N ARG A 191 1.36 -7.07 -1.99
CA ARG A 191 0.07 -7.47 -1.39
C ARG A 191 0.10 -8.89 -0.85
N ASP A 192 1.09 -9.69 -1.28
CA ASP A 192 1.37 -10.99 -0.71
C ASP A 192 2.42 -10.86 0.40
N SER A 193 2.02 -11.20 1.63
CA SER A 193 2.91 -11.13 2.79
C SER A 193 4.11 -12.06 2.66
N ALA A 194 3.99 -13.19 1.95
CA ALA A 194 5.12 -14.09 1.72
C ALA A 194 6.16 -13.46 0.79
N VAL A 195 5.73 -12.65 -0.18
CA VAL A 195 6.65 -11.88 -1.00
C VAL A 195 7.26 -10.75 -0.17
N CYS A 196 6.45 -9.98 0.57
CA CYS A 196 6.92 -8.88 1.41
C CYS A 196 7.97 -9.30 2.43
N ASP A 197 7.64 -10.30 3.25
CA ASP A 197 8.45 -10.76 4.37
C ASP A 197 9.83 -11.28 3.92
N ASP A 198 9.91 -11.71 2.66
CA ASP A 198 11.10 -12.35 2.09
C ASP A 198 11.80 -11.49 1.03
N LEU A 199 11.29 -10.30 0.73
CA LEU A 199 11.83 -9.44 -0.32
C LEU A 199 13.13 -8.77 0.10
N ILE A 200 13.16 -8.25 1.33
CA ILE A 200 14.29 -7.48 1.86
C ILE A 200 14.91 -8.22 3.05
N ASP A 201 16.22 -8.33 3.01
CA ASP A 201 17.08 -8.81 4.07
C ASP A 201 17.77 -7.62 4.73
N ASP A 202 17.34 -7.29 5.95
CA ASP A 202 17.75 -6.14 6.75
C ASP A 202 18.83 -6.48 7.80
N THR A 203 19.45 -7.66 7.68
CA THR A 203 20.40 -8.19 8.70
C THR A 203 21.55 -7.24 9.05
N TYR A 204 21.96 -6.38 8.12
CA TYR A 204 23.12 -5.48 8.24
C TYR A 204 22.75 -4.00 8.09
N GLU A 205 21.51 -3.64 8.44
CA GLU A 205 21.02 -2.27 8.35
C GLU A 205 21.83 -1.28 9.23
N ASP A 206 22.38 -1.73 10.36
CA ASP A 206 23.16 -0.90 11.28
C ASP A 206 24.39 -0.27 10.61
N VAL A 207 24.95 -0.95 9.60
CA VAL A 207 26.03 -0.46 8.73
C VAL A 207 25.54 -0.04 7.35
N GLY A 208 24.22 0.08 7.17
CA GLY A 208 23.57 0.62 5.96
C GLY A 208 23.54 -0.35 4.78
N ILE A 209 23.55 -1.66 5.03
CA ILE A 209 23.48 -2.70 4.00
C ILE A 209 22.07 -3.31 3.99
N TYR A 210 21.47 -3.38 2.81
CA TYR A 210 20.21 -4.07 2.58
C TYR A 210 20.38 -5.09 1.45
N GLY A 211 19.83 -6.29 1.66
CA GLY A 211 19.76 -7.33 0.63
C GLY A 211 18.37 -7.37 0.00
N VAL A 212 18.28 -7.48 -1.32
CA VAL A 212 17.00 -7.67 -2.01
C VAL A 212 17.02 -9.01 -2.75
N THR A 213 15.99 -9.82 -2.54
CA THR A 213 15.86 -11.12 -3.20
C THR A 213 15.18 -10.97 -4.56
N LEU A 214 15.94 -11.05 -5.65
CA LEU A 214 15.42 -10.97 -7.02
C LEU A 214 15.58 -12.31 -7.74
N CYS A 215 14.55 -12.75 -8.47
CA CYS A 215 14.64 -13.91 -9.34
C CYS A 215 15.33 -13.53 -10.65
N VAL A 216 16.64 -13.73 -10.70
CA VAL A 216 17.46 -13.44 -11.89
C VAL A 216 17.70 -14.74 -12.63
N ARG A 217 17.26 -14.82 -13.89
CA ARG A 217 17.40 -16.02 -14.75
C ARG A 217 16.84 -17.30 -14.09
N GLY A 218 15.68 -17.19 -13.46
CA GLY A 218 14.98 -18.32 -12.82
C GLY A 218 15.54 -18.76 -11.47
N ARG A 219 16.46 -18.00 -10.88
CA ARG A 219 17.02 -18.28 -9.54
C ARG A 219 16.92 -17.05 -8.65
N PHE A 220 16.40 -17.25 -7.43
CA PHE A 220 16.52 -16.22 -6.41
C PHE A 220 17.99 -15.90 -6.15
N THR A 221 18.31 -14.62 -6.29
CA THR A 221 19.64 -14.06 -6.25
C THR A 221 19.62 -12.94 -5.22
N MET A 222 20.56 -12.93 -4.29
CA MET A 222 20.67 -11.85 -3.31
C MET A 222 21.43 -10.68 -3.94
N VAL A 223 20.81 -9.50 -3.94
CA VAL A 223 21.41 -8.26 -4.43
C VAL A 223 21.59 -7.31 -3.27
N TRP A 224 22.83 -7.16 -2.82
CA TRP A 224 23.19 -6.21 -1.76
C TRP A 224 23.27 -4.79 -2.31
N VAL A 225 22.72 -3.82 -1.59
CA VAL A 225 22.80 -2.38 -1.89
C VAL A 225 23.03 -1.58 -0.61
N ASP A 226 23.75 -0.47 -0.72
CA ASP A 226 23.90 0.48 0.38
C ASP A 226 22.72 1.46 0.50
N ALA A 227 22.67 2.19 1.61
CA ALA A 227 21.61 3.14 1.94
C ALA A 227 21.71 4.53 1.25
N HIS A 228 22.62 4.77 0.31
CA HIS A 228 22.71 6.06 -0.38
C HIS A 228 21.86 6.08 -1.64
N PHE A 229 21.03 7.12 -1.79
CA PHE A 229 20.10 7.24 -2.91
C PHE A 229 20.33 8.54 -3.69
N PRO A 230 20.15 8.52 -5.03
CA PRO A 230 20.23 9.71 -5.86
C PRO A 230 19.18 10.74 -5.44
N CYS A 231 19.66 11.91 -5.06
CA CYS A 231 18.83 13.04 -4.69
C CYS A 231 19.26 14.28 -5.47
N TRP A 232 18.34 15.22 -5.65
CA TRP A 232 18.63 16.51 -6.22
C TRP A 232 18.39 17.63 -5.20
N ARG A 233 19.14 18.72 -5.34
CA ARG A 233 18.90 19.98 -4.62
C ARG A 233 19.09 21.17 -5.56
N PRO A 234 18.36 22.29 -5.36
CA PRO A 234 18.61 23.49 -6.16
C PRO A 234 20.01 24.03 -5.89
N ALA A 235 20.78 24.35 -6.95
CA ALA A 235 22.16 24.82 -6.86
C ALA A 235 22.31 26.13 -6.05
N ASN A 236 21.27 26.98 -6.05
CA ASN A 236 21.27 28.28 -5.38
C ASN A 236 20.45 28.29 -4.07
N ALA A 237 20.21 27.13 -3.44
CA ALA A 237 19.38 27.05 -2.25
C ALA A 237 20.11 27.62 -1.00
N HIS A 238 19.72 28.82 -0.56
CA HIS A 238 20.07 29.37 0.76
C HIS A 238 18.91 29.17 1.76
N GLY A 239 19.24 28.85 3.03
CA GLY A 239 18.26 28.80 4.12
C GLY A 239 17.45 27.49 4.25
N LYS A 240 16.20 27.58 4.74
CA LYS A 240 15.35 26.43 5.15
C LYS A 240 14.83 25.54 3.99
N HIS A 241 15.12 25.86 2.73
CA HIS A 241 14.76 25.08 1.54
C HIS A 241 15.82 24.03 1.14
N ARG A 242 16.47 23.41 2.13
CA ARG A 242 17.79 22.75 1.99
C ARG A 242 17.80 21.22 1.89
N ARG A 243 16.66 20.54 2.11
CA ARG A 243 16.67 19.06 2.13
C ARG A 243 16.78 18.53 0.69
N PRO A 244 17.76 17.65 0.41
CA PRO A 244 17.83 16.96 -0.87
C PRO A 244 16.55 16.13 -1.06
N LYS A 245 16.03 16.11 -2.28
CA LYS A 245 14.84 15.35 -2.65
C LYS A 245 15.25 14.12 -3.44
N PRO A 246 14.78 12.91 -3.10
CA PRO A 246 15.03 11.73 -3.93
C PRO A 246 14.57 11.95 -5.37
N ILE A 247 15.33 11.42 -6.32
CA ILE A 247 15.05 11.54 -7.76
C ILE A 247 14.09 10.44 -8.23
N TYR A 248 14.31 9.21 -7.75
CA TYR A 248 13.60 8.03 -8.23
C TYR A 248 12.47 7.60 -7.27
N ALA A 249 12.13 6.31 -7.18
CA ALA A 249 11.04 5.86 -6.34
C ALA A 249 11.19 6.34 -4.89
N THR A 250 10.05 6.58 -4.25
CA THR A 250 9.95 6.97 -2.83
C THR A 250 8.76 6.27 -2.20
N SER A 251 8.67 6.37 -0.87
CA SER A 251 7.44 6.07 -0.18
C SER A 251 6.59 7.34 0.02
N THR A 252 5.25 7.19 -0.07
CA THR A 252 4.30 8.21 0.38
C THR A 252 4.37 8.42 1.89
N ASP A 253 4.73 7.39 2.66
CA ASP A 253 5.17 7.55 4.04
C ASP A 253 6.67 7.93 4.02
N HIS A 254 6.96 9.22 4.17
CA HIS A 254 8.32 9.79 4.15
C HIS A 254 9.24 9.32 5.30
N ARG A 255 8.82 8.27 6.02
CA ARG A 255 9.54 7.55 7.06
C ARG A 255 10.09 6.22 6.58
N GLU A 256 9.71 5.69 5.43
CA GLU A 256 10.25 4.41 4.93
C GLU A 256 11.01 4.56 3.62
N ILE A 257 11.95 3.64 3.41
CA ILE A 257 12.84 3.62 2.23
C ILE A 257 12.75 2.34 1.41
N TRP A 258 11.92 1.38 1.81
CA TRP A 258 11.90 0.05 1.18
C TRP A 258 11.64 0.08 -0.34
N PRO A 259 10.81 0.98 -0.92
CA PRO A 259 10.66 1.02 -2.39
C PRO A 259 11.97 1.43 -3.07
N MET A 260 12.70 2.37 -2.44
CA MET A 260 13.98 2.88 -2.93
C MET A 260 15.04 1.78 -2.94
N VAL A 261 15.08 0.96 -1.88
CA VAL A 261 16.01 -0.18 -1.74
C VAL A 261 15.78 -1.19 -2.87
N VAL A 262 14.52 -1.54 -3.15
CA VAL A 262 14.17 -2.52 -4.19
C VAL A 262 14.45 -1.98 -5.59
N GLU A 263 14.06 -0.73 -5.87
CA GLU A 263 14.35 -0.08 -7.16
C GLU A 263 15.86 0.01 -7.43
N LYS A 264 16.65 0.40 -6.42
CA LYS A 264 18.12 0.45 -6.52
C LYS A 264 18.73 -0.93 -6.82
N ALA A 265 18.27 -1.98 -6.14
CA ALA A 265 18.74 -3.34 -6.40
C ALA A 265 18.39 -3.82 -7.80
N TYR A 266 17.19 -3.47 -8.29
CA TYR A 266 16.75 -3.78 -9.65
C TYR A 266 17.60 -3.03 -10.69
N ALA A 267 17.85 -1.73 -10.48
CA ALA A 267 18.75 -0.91 -11.30
C ALA A 267 20.18 -1.47 -11.33
N LYS A 268 20.71 -1.93 -10.19
CA LYS A 268 22.03 -2.57 -10.10
C LYS A 268 22.13 -3.83 -10.94
N VAL A 269 21.09 -4.68 -10.95
CA VAL A 269 21.06 -5.89 -11.81
C VAL A 269 21.00 -5.50 -13.29
N ALA A 270 20.30 -4.42 -13.62
CA ALA A 270 20.19 -3.90 -14.99
C ALA A 270 21.43 -3.11 -15.46
N GLY A 271 22.22 -2.59 -14.53
CA GLY A 271 23.48 -1.87 -14.75
C GLY A 271 23.43 -0.39 -14.36
N SER A 272 22.29 0.27 -14.49
CA SER A 272 22.08 1.68 -14.08
C SER A 272 20.59 2.00 -13.93
N TYR A 273 20.26 3.14 -13.33
CA TYR A 273 18.87 3.62 -13.30
C TYR A 273 18.32 3.89 -14.71
N GLU A 274 19.10 4.51 -15.61
CA GLU A 274 18.67 4.71 -17.00
C GLU A 274 18.31 3.39 -17.70
N ALA A 275 18.99 2.29 -17.38
CA ALA A 275 18.72 0.98 -17.97
C ALA A 275 17.30 0.47 -17.67
N ILE A 276 16.72 0.85 -16.53
CA ILE A 276 15.36 0.42 -16.12
C ILE A 276 14.28 1.45 -16.48
N GLY A 277 14.67 2.67 -16.88
CA GLY A 277 13.76 3.79 -17.14
C GLY A 277 13.27 3.95 -18.56
N ARG A 278 13.58 3.02 -19.48
CA ARG A 278 13.14 3.08 -20.89
C ARG A 278 11.78 2.41 -21.15
N GLY A 279 10.95 2.27 -20.11
CA GLY A 279 9.70 1.54 -20.16
C GLY A 279 9.90 0.02 -20.10
N GLY A 280 8.83 -0.70 -19.79
CA GLY A 280 8.85 -2.15 -19.62
C GLY A 280 7.43 -2.70 -19.44
N ARG A 281 7.35 -4.00 -19.15
CA ARG A 281 6.07 -4.69 -18.89
C ARG A 281 6.00 -5.15 -17.44
N VAL A 282 4.80 -5.19 -16.88
CA VAL A 282 4.58 -5.59 -15.48
C VAL A 282 4.92 -7.07 -15.29
N ALA A 283 4.61 -7.92 -16.27
CA ALA A 283 4.84 -9.36 -16.19
C ALA A 283 6.32 -9.75 -15.91
N PRO A 284 7.32 -9.31 -16.69
CA PRO A 284 8.73 -9.58 -16.39
C PRO A 284 9.21 -9.06 -15.02
N ALA A 285 8.71 -7.89 -14.59
CA ALA A 285 9.03 -7.36 -13.27
C ALA A 285 8.43 -8.23 -12.15
N LEU A 286 7.18 -8.70 -12.31
CA LEU A 286 6.56 -9.65 -11.40
C LEU A 286 7.33 -10.98 -11.34
N GLU A 287 7.77 -11.52 -12.47
CA GLU A 287 8.62 -12.72 -12.49
C GLU A 287 9.92 -12.50 -11.70
N THR A 288 10.55 -11.33 -11.85
CA THR A 288 11.75 -10.99 -11.10
C THR A 288 11.48 -10.82 -9.60
N LEU A 289 10.36 -10.21 -9.22
CA LEU A 289 10.02 -9.97 -7.80
C LEU A 289 9.45 -11.19 -7.08
N THR A 290 8.88 -12.16 -7.80
CA THR A 290 8.12 -13.26 -7.19
C THR A 290 8.69 -14.64 -7.52
N GLY A 291 9.49 -14.77 -8.58
CA GLY A 291 9.88 -16.06 -9.16
C GLY A 291 8.72 -16.83 -9.80
N GLY A 292 7.55 -16.20 -9.95
CA GLY A 292 6.36 -16.77 -10.57
C GLY A 292 6.44 -16.82 -12.09
N ALA A 293 5.57 -17.60 -12.71
CA ALA A 293 5.45 -17.68 -14.15
C ALA A 293 4.59 -16.51 -14.66
N ALA A 294 5.18 -15.59 -15.41
CA ALA A 294 4.50 -14.41 -15.94
C ALA A 294 4.25 -14.46 -17.44
N TRP A 295 3.15 -13.87 -17.89
CA TRP A 295 2.80 -13.74 -19.30
C TRP A 295 1.88 -12.54 -19.52
N SER A 296 1.87 -12.01 -20.75
CA SER A 296 0.94 -10.95 -21.15
C SER A 296 -0.11 -11.51 -22.10
N VAL A 297 -1.34 -11.01 -22.00
CA VAL A 297 -2.40 -11.21 -22.99
C VAL A 297 -2.96 -9.87 -23.45
N ASP A 298 -3.64 -9.87 -24.57
CA ASP A 298 -4.27 -8.69 -25.13
C ASP A 298 -5.57 -8.36 -24.37
N ALA A 299 -5.70 -7.10 -23.93
CA ALA A 299 -6.82 -6.61 -23.13
C ALA A 299 -8.16 -6.58 -23.90
N MET A 300 -8.13 -6.38 -25.22
CA MET A 300 -9.31 -6.43 -26.07
C MET A 300 -9.88 -7.84 -26.18
N THR A 301 -9.00 -8.84 -26.26
CA THR A 301 -9.37 -10.22 -26.59
C THR A 301 -9.54 -11.13 -25.38
N ILE A 302 -8.94 -10.83 -24.22
CA ILE A 302 -9.10 -11.67 -23.03
C ILE A 302 -10.59 -11.83 -22.66
N PRO A 303 -11.12 -13.07 -22.57
CA PRO A 303 -12.49 -13.29 -22.15
C PRO A 303 -12.69 -12.85 -20.70
N TRP A 304 -13.82 -12.19 -20.41
CA TRP A 304 -14.14 -11.72 -19.06
C TRP A 304 -14.04 -12.83 -18.00
N LYS A 305 -14.50 -14.05 -18.32
CA LYS A 305 -14.42 -15.20 -17.41
C LYS A 305 -12.99 -15.51 -16.97
N ASP A 306 -12.02 -15.36 -17.89
CA ASP A 306 -10.62 -15.71 -17.66
C ASP A 306 -9.92 -14.59 -16.90
N LEU A 307 -10.24 -13.32 -17.24
CA LEU A 307 -9.80 -12.15 -16.49
C LEU A 307 -10.30 -12.18 -15.05
N ARG A 308 -11.60 -12.42 -14.86
CA ARG A 308 -12.22 -12.52 -13.54
C ARG A 308 -11.59 -13.63 -12.71
N ARG A 309 -11.45 -14.83 -13.28
CA ARG A 309 -10.78 -15.95 -12.61
C ARG A 309 -9.35 -15.59 -12.21
N ALA A 310 -8.60 -14.88 -13.05
CA ALA A 310 -7.24 -14.47 -12.71
C ALA A 310 -7.21 -13.45 -11.56
N VAL A 311 -8.09 -12.45 -11.56
CA VAL A 311 -8.14 -11.43 -10.49
C VAL A 311 -8.64 -12.01 -9.16
N GLU A 312 -9.51 -13.03 -9.21
CA GLU A 312 -10.04 -13.72 -8.02
C GLU A 312 -9.13 -14.85 -7.51
N ASP A 313 -8.12 -15.25 -8.29
CA ASP A 313 -7.15 -16.27 -7.91
C ASP A 313 -6.05 -15.64 -7.05
N ASN A 314 -5.98 -16.03 -5.78
CA ASN A 314 -5.00 -15.51 -4.83
C ASN A 314 -3.54 -15.83 -5.21
N ASP A 315 -3.31 -16.79 -6.11
CA ASP A 315 -1.98 -17.15 -6.59
C ASP A 315 -1.56 -16.37 -7.85
N VAL A 316 -2.40 -15.46 -8.35
CA VAL A 316 -2.17 -14.73 -9.60
C VAL A 316 -2.20 -13.23 -9.39
N PHE A 317 -1.08 -12.57 -9.65
CA PHE A 317 -1.01 -11.12 -9.77
C PHE A 317 -1.47 -10.67 -11.15
N VAL A 318 -2.24 -9.59 -11.21
CA VAL A 318 -2.80 -9.07 -12.46
C VAL A 318 -2.47 -7.57 -12.59
N GLY A 319 -1.67 -7.23 -13.59
CA GLY A 319 -1.39 -5.86 -14.02
C GLY A 319 -2.05 -5.55 -15.37
N ALA A 320 -1.98 -4.29 -15.77
CA ALA A 320 -2.44 -3.83 -17.09
C ALA A 320 -1.52 -2.75 -17.63
N GLY A 321 -1.37 -2.71 -18.97
CA GLY A 321 -0.66 -1.65 -19.68
C GLY A 321 -1.61 -0.82 -20.53
N SER A 322 -1.61 0.49 -20.34
CA SER A 322 -2.43 1.42 -21.13
C SER A 322 -1.86 1.63 -22.54
N GLU A 323 -2.73 1.97 -23.48
CA GLU A 323 -2.32 2.31 -24.85
C GLU A 323 -1.55 3.63 -24.88
N HIS A 324 -0.49 3.70 -25.68
CA HIS A 324 0.43 4.84 -25.73
C HIS A 324 0.08 5.85 -26.82
N ASN A 325 -0.71 5.44 -27.83
CA ASN A 325 -1.06 6.28 -28.98
C ASN A 325 -2.38 7.04 -28.83
N LEU A 326 -3.02 6.98 -27.67
CA LEU A 326 -4.24 7.73 -27.40
C LEU A 326 -3.92 9.14 -26.92
N SER A 327 -4.73 10.11 -27.36
CA SER A 327 -4.66 11.48 -26.86
C SER A 327 -5.11 11.57 -25.40
N GLU A 328 -4.67 12.62 -24.68
CA GLU A 328 -5.12 12.87 -23.30
C GLU A 328 -6.64 12.93 -23.16
N ARG A 329 -7.32 13.42 -24.20
CA ARG A 329 -8.78 13.47 -24.25
C ARG A 329 -9.42 12.09 -24.35
N GLU A 330 -8.84 11.19 -25.14
CA GLU A 330 -9.33 9.81 -25.29
C GLU A 330 -9.06 8.97 -24.04
N LEU A 331 -7.95 9.23 -23.36
CA LEU A 331 -7.58 8.54 -22.13
C LEU A 331 -8.44 8.94 -20.92
N GLU A 332 -9.05 10.13 -20.94
CA GLU A 332 -9.93 10.67 -19.89
C GLU A 332 -9.38 10.47 -18.46
N GLY A 333 -8.12 10.85 -18.26
CA GLY A 333 -7.45 10.78 -16.96
C GLY A 333 -6.55 9.56 -16.76
N VAL A 334 -6.71 8.50 -17.57
CA VAL A 334 -5.70 7.43 -17.66
C VAL A 334 -4.41 8.01 -18.25
N VAL A 335 -3.26 7.65 -17.69
CA VAL A 335 -1.95 7.90 -18.27
C VAL A 335 -1.69 6.89 -19.38
N GLY A 336 -1.46 7.34 -20.61
CA GLY A 336 -1.17 6.47 -21.76
C GLY A 336 0.27 5.96 -21.77
N GLY A 337 0.49 4.71 -22.19
CA GLY A 337 1.80 4.05 -22.15
C GLY A 337 2.33 3.83 -20.73
N HIS A 338 1.44 3.47 -19.81
CA HIS A 338 1.70 3.37 -18.37
C HIS A 338 1.18 2.05 -17.80
N ALA A 339 1.81 1.60 -16.72
CA ALA A 339 1.44 0.38 -16.02
C ALA A 339 0.47 0.65 -14.86
N TYR A 340 -0.48 -0.29 -14.67
CA TYR A 340 -1.47 -0.27 -13.60
C TYR A 340 -1.59 -1.65 -12.98
N SER A 341 -2.11 -1.70 -11.76
CA SER A 341 -2.51 -2.93 -11.08
C SER A 341 -4.01 -3.16 -11.24
N ILE A 342 -4.47 -4.38 -11.51
CA ILE A 342 -5.90 -4.74 -11.44
C ILE A 342 -6.14 -5.43 -10.09
N LEU A 343 -6.90 -4.77 -9.22
CA LEU A 343 -7.03 -5.18 -7.82
C LEU A 343 -8.29 -6.02 -7.57
N HIS A 344 -9.39 -5.66 -8.22
CA HIS A 344 -10.69 -6.30 -8.02
C HIS A 344 -11.56 -6.21 -9.28
N VAL A 345 -12.55 -7.10 -9.35
CA VAL A 345 -13.57 -7.09 -10.41
C VAL A 345 -14.96 -7.27 -9.81
N VAL A 346 -15.96 -6.67 -10.44
CA VAL A 346 -17.38 -6.78 -10.06
C VAL A 346 -18.20 -7.05 -11.32
N ASP A 347 -19.22 -7.91 -11.19
CA ASP A 347 -20.11 -8.29 -12.28
C ASP A 347 -21.56 -8.32 -11.76
N VAL A 348 -22.35 -7.31 -12.15
CA VAL A 348 -23.69 -7.07 -11.60
C VAL A 348 -24.71 -6.98 -12.72
N GLY A 349 -25.87 -7.60 -12.52
CA GLY A 349 -26.97 -7.61 -13.48
C GLY A 349 -26.88 -8.75 -14.50
N ALA A 350 -27.79 -8.71 -15.48
CA ALA A 350 -27.91 -9.73 -16.53
C ALA A 350 -28.16 -9.06 -17.89
N ASP A 351 -27.83 -9.79 -18.96
CA ASP A 351 -28.09 -9.41 -20.35
C ASP A 351 -27.66 -7.97 -20.68
N ALA A 352 -28.60 -7.13 -21.12
CA ALA A 352 -28.33 -5.76 -21.57
C ALA A 352 -28.03 -4.76 -20.44
N ASP A 353 -28.39 -5.07 -19.18
CA ASP A 353 -28.15 -4.20 -18.01
C ASP A 353 -26.92 -4.63 -17.19
N ARG A 354 -26.16 -5.60 -17.70
CA ARG A 354 -24.99 -6.17 -17.05
C ARG A 354 -23.84 -5.16 -17.05
N VAL A 355 -23.33 -4.86 -15.85
CA VAL A 355 -22.19 -3.99 -15.62
C VAL A 355 -21.02 -4.80 -15.09
N ARG A 356 -19.88 -4.71 -15.81
CA ARG A 356 -18.62 -5.35 -15.42
C ARG A 356 -17.60 -4.26 -15.13
N LEU A 357 -17.16 -4.17 -13.88
CA LEU A 357 -16.21 -3.18 -13.42
C LEU A 357 -14.89 -3.82 -13.03
N LEU A 358 -13.81 -3.08 -13.25
CA LEU A 358 -12.47 -3.39 -12.79
C LEU A 358 -12.01 -2.25 -11.88
N LEU A 359 -11.43 -2.59 -10.73
CA LEU A 359 -10.71 -1.63 -9.88
C LEU A 359 -9.24 -1.66 -10.30
N LEU A 360 -8.74 -0.54 -10.80
CA LEU A 360 -7.34 -0.36 -11.14
C LEU A 360 -6.65 0.51 -10.10
N ARG A 361 -5.31 0.40 -10.01
CA ARG A 361 -4.45 1.33 -9.25
C ARG A 361 -3.30 1.83 -10.11
N ASN A 362 -3.12 3.15 -10.16
CA ASN A 362 -1.96 3.83 -10.71
C ASN A 362 -0.82 3.85 -9.66
N PRO A 363 0.40 3.36 -9.97
CA PRO A 363 1.53 3.41 -9.03
C PRO A 363 2.00 4.84 -8.68
N TRP A 364 1.52 5.88 -9.36
CA TRP A 364 1.78 7.26 -8.98
C TRP A 364 1.00 7.70 -7.73
N GLY A 365 0.01 6.92 -7.30
CA GLY A 365 -0.90 7.29 -6.21
C GLY A 365 -1.77 8.50 -6.54
N LYS A 366 -1.94 8.80 -7.84
CA LYS A 366 -2.73 9.93 -8.38
C LYS A 366 -3.08 9.67 -9.85
N SER A 367 -3.82 10.59 -10.46
CA SER A 367 -4.22 10.57 -11.88
C SER A 367 -5.10 9.37 -12.20
N GLU A 368 -6.39 9.61 -12.06
CA GLU A 368 -7.43 8.61 -12.12
C GLU A 368 -8.35 8.80 -13.33
N TRP A 369 -9.07 7.72 -13.64
CA TRP A 369 -10.16 7.71 -14.62
C TRP A 369 -11.25 8.74 -14.28
N LYS A 370 -11.69 9.51 -15.28
CA LYS A 370 -12.69 10.59 -15.13
C LYS A 370 -14.03 10.32 -15.81
N GLY A 371 -14.15 9.21 -16.53
CA GLY A 371 -15.39 8.84 -17.21
C GLY A 371 -16.39 8.12 -16.31
N ASP A 372 -17.20 7.25 -16.90
CA ASP A 372 -18.23 6.50 -16.18
C ASP A 372 -17.63 5.59 -15.11
N TRP A 373 -18.21 5.63 -13.90
CA TRP A 373 -17.71 4.92 -12.70
C TRP A 373 -16.42 5.46 -12.09
N SER A 374 -15.91 6.61 -12.55
CA SER A 374 -14.95 7.40 -11.77
C SER A 374 -15.49 7.77 -10.38
N ASP A 375 -14.64 8.19 -9.46
CA ASP A 375 -14.99 8.51 -8.07
C ASP A 375 -16.12 9.54 -7.95
N SER A 376 -16.15 10.51 -8.85
CA SER A 376 -17.19 11.55 -8.93
C SER A 376 -18.37 11.23 -9.86
N SER A 377 -18.39 10.05 -10.48
CA SER A 377 -19.37 9.68 -11.51
C SER A 377 -20.80 9.61 -10.97
N SER A 378 -21.74 10.18 -11.73
CA SER A 378 -23.17 10.07 -11.40
C SER A 378 -23.74 8.64 -11.54
N CYS A 379 -23.02 7.73 -12.21
CA CYS A 379 -23.42 6.34 -12.42
C CYS A 379 -23.65 5.60 -11.09
N TRP A 380 -22.83 5.89 -10.07
CA TRP A 380 -22.99 5.34 -8.72
C TRP A 380 -24.37 5.60 -8.11
N ARG A 381 -24.95 6.79 -8.36
CA ARG A 381 -26.29 7.15 -7.87
C ARG A 381 -27.41 6.52 -8.71
N LYS A 382 -27.15 6.30 -10.00
CA LYS A 382 -28.13 5.69 -10.93
C LYS A 382 -28.26 4.18 -10.73
N ARG A 383 -27.21 3.51 -10.26
CA ARG A 383 -27.13 2.06 -10.08
C ARG A 383 -26.66 1.71 -8.65
N PRO A 384 -27.54 1.86 -7.65
CA PRO A 384 -27.21 1.59 -6.25
C PRO A 384 -26.86 0.12 -5.98
N ASP A 385 -27.36 -0.80 -6.81
CA ASP A 385 -27.00 -2.23 -6.82
C ASP A 385 -25.52 -2.44 -7.13
N VAL A 386 -24.98 -1.73 -8.14
CA VAL A 386 -23.55 -1.77 -8.47
C VAL A 386 -22.72 -1.10 -7.37
N ALA A 387 -23.20 0.02 -6.84
CA ALA A 387 -22.55 0.71 -5.71
C ALA A 387 -22.47 -0.17 -4.45
N ALA A 388 -23.52 -0.97 -4.18
CA ALA A 388 -23.51 -1.93 -3.08
C ALA A 388 -22.51 -3.07 -3.32
N ALA A 389 -22.40 -3.57 -4.56
CA ALA A 389 -21.48 -4.64 -4.90
C ALA A 389 -19.99 -4.25 -4.79
N VAL A 390 -19.62 -3.01 -5.11
CA VAL A 390 -18.24 -2.52 -4.90
C VAL A 390 -17.94 -2.24 -3.42
N GLY A 391 -18.95 -1.94 -2.62
CA GLY A 391 -18.86 -1.75 -1.18
C GLY A 391 -17.91 -0.61 -0.77
N ASN A 392 -17.04 -0.87 0.19
CA ASN A 392 -16.07 0.09 0.74
C ASN A 392 -14.81 0.29 -0.12
N LYS A 393 -14.73 -0.34 -1.29
CA LYS A 393 -13.58 -0.24 -2.21
C LYS A 393 -13.66 0.96 -3.15
N ARG A 394 -14.60 1.88 -2.92
CA ARG A 394 -14.71 3.14 -3.65
C ARG A 394 -13.96 4.21 -2.86
N SER A 395 -13.04 4.90 -3.52
CA SER A 395 -12.41 6.09 -2.97
C SER A 395 -13.19 7.35 -3.37
N HIS A 396 -12.86 8.46 -2.73
CA HIS A 396 -13.20 9.81 -3.22
C HIS A 396 -11.96 10.72 -3.24
N ASP A 397 -10.80 10.15 -2.95
CA ASP A 397 -9.52 10.83 -2.87
C ASP A 397 -8.71 10.47 -4.13
N ASP A 398 -7.87 11.40 -4.61
CA ASP A 398 -6.92 11.13 -5.71
C ASP A 398 -5.77 10.27 -5.15
N ASP A 399 -6.04 8.98 -4.98
CA ASP A 399 -5.15 7.95 -4.43
C ASP A 399 -4.64 6.97 -5.52
N GLY A 400 -5.04 7.22 -6.77
CA GLY A 400 -4.69 6.44 -7.94
C GLY A 400 -5.58 5.21 -8.14
N ARG A 401 -6.57 4.94 -7.27
CA ARG A 401 -7.49 3.79 -7.40
C ARG A 401 -8.82 4.23 -7.97
N PHE A 402 -9.22 3.61 -9.08
CA PHE A 402 -10.47 3.98 -9.75
C PHE A 402 -11.17 2.76 -10.34
N TRP A 403 -12.49 2.84 -10.40
CA TRP A 403 -13.31 1.86 -11.10
C TRP A 403 -13.53 2.27 -12.55
N ILE A 404 -13.44 1.31 -13.46
CA ILE A 404 -13.71 1.48 -14.89
C ILE A 404 -14.53 0.32 -15.40
N GLN A 405 -15.46 0.57 -16.34
CA GLN A 405 -16.22 -0.50 -16.98
C GLN A 405 -15.41 -1.22 -18.06
N LEU A 406 -15.66 -2.51 -18.26
CA LEU A 406 -14.90 -3.35 -19.20
C LEU A 406 -14.81 -2.77 -20.63
N PRO A 407 -15.86 -2.17 -21.24
CA PRO A 407 -15.74 -1.54 -22.55
C PRO A 407 -14.75 -0.38 -22.57
N ASP A 408 -14.75 0.46 -21.53
CA ASP A 408 -13.84 1.61 -21.42
C ASP A 408 -12.41 1.19 -21.14
N PHE A 409 -12.23 0.15 -20.31
CA PHE A 409 -10.94 -0.48 -20.10
C PHE A 409 -10.35 -0.98 -21.42
N ARG A 410 -11.13 -1.71 -22.21
CA ARG A 410 -10.69 -2.24 -23.50
C ARG A 410 -10.25 -1.17 -24.49
N GLN A 411 -10.95 -0.03 -24.53
CA GLN A 411 -10.57 1.07 -25.42
C GLN A 411 -9.25 1.75 -25.05
N ARG A 412 -8.82 1.64 -23.79
CA ARG A 412 -7.69 2.42 -23.23
C ARG A 412 -6.51 1.57 -22.79
N PHE A 413 -6.71 0.27 -22.65
CA PHE A 413 -5.69 -0.67 -22.22
C PHE A 413 -5.39 -1.68 -23.33
N ARG A 414 -4.09 -1.93 -23.52
CA ARG A 414 -3.57 -2.81 -24.56
C ARG A 414 -3.29 -4.20 -24.04
N THR A 415 -2.72 -4.30 -22.84
CA THR A 415 -2.28 -5.59 -22.27
C THR A 415 -2.85 -5.81 -20.89
N VAL A 416 -3.11 -7.09 -20.58
CA VAL A 416 -3.24 -7.60 -19.21
C VAL A 416 -2.01 -8.47 -18.94
N ASP A 417 -1.27 -8.13 -17.91
CA ASP A 417 -0.06 -8.84 -17.48
C ASP A 417 -0.43 -9.74 -16.30
N LEU A 418 -0.10 -11.02 -16.37
CA LEU A 418 -0.41 -12.01 -15.34
C LEU A 418 0.88 -12.61 -14.80
N CYS A 419 0.93 -12.91 -13.50
CA CYS A 419 2.01 -13.68 -12.90
C CYS A 419 1.45 -14.68 -11.89
N ARG A 420 1.62 -15.97 -12.15
CA ARG A 420 1.22 -17.04 -11.22
C ARG A 420 2.39 -17.44 -10.34
N VAL A 421 2.24 -17.30 -9.03
CA VAL A 421 3.23 -17.73 -8.05
C VAL A 421 2.96 -19.17 -7.64
N LYS A 422 3.98 -20.04 -7.63
CA LYS A 422 3.83 -21.43 -7.17
C LYS A 422 4.02 -21.50 -5.65
N ASN A 423 3.08 -20.98 -4.87
CA ASN A 423 3.13 -21.11 -3.43
C ASN A 423 1.92 -21.89 -2.91
N GLY A 424 2.09 -23.20 -2.73
CA GLY A 424 1.20 -24.07 -1.96
C GLY A 424 1.08 -23.72 -0.47
N GLN A 425 1.47 -22.50 -0.07
CA GLN A 425 1.38 -21.95 1.29
C GLN A 425 0.20 -20.99 1.47
N LEU A 426 -0.52 -20.63 0.40
CA LEU A 426 -1.74 -19.80 0.48
C LEU A 426 -2.96 -20.55 1.06
N LYS A 427 -2.94 -21.90 1.09
CA LYS A 427 -4.00 -22.72 1.69
C LYS A 427 -4.11 -22.54 3.21
N GLU A 428 -3.03 -22.22 3.92
CA GLU A 428 -3.05 -22.00 5.37
C GLU A 428 -3.62 -20.62 5.74
N ARG A 429 -3.55 -19.63 4.84
CA ARG A 429 -3.94 -18.24 5.16
C ARG A 429 -5.42 -17.95 4.93
N ASN A 430 -6.05 -18.57 3.93
CA ASN A 430 -7.51 -18.48 3.78
C ASN A 430 -8.23 -19.30 4.85
N THR A 431 -7.69 -20.47 5.20
CA THR A 431 -8.20 -21.25 6.34
C THR A 431 -7.98 -20.53 7.67
N LEU A 432 -6.88 -19.79 7.85
CA LEU A 432 -6.68 -18.93 9.03
C LEU A 432 -7.64 -17.73 9.02
N LYS A 433 -7.80 -16.99 7.93
CA LYS A 433 -8.77 -15.87 7.84
C LYS A 433 -10.22 -16.30 8.09
N GLU A 434 -10.62 -17.46 7.55
CA GLU A 434 -11.93 -18.05 7.79
C GLU A 434 -12.08 -18.55 9.23
N ARG A 435 -11.02 -19.11 9.83
CA ARG A 435 -11.01 -19.52 11.25
C ARG A 435 -11.03 -18.34 12.21
N THR A 436 -10.22 -17.30 12.00
CA THR A 436 -10.19 -16.11 12.85
C THR A 436 -11.49 -15.32 12.75
N ALA A 437 -12.13 -15.28 11.58
CA ALA A 437 -13.46 -14.69 11.42
C ALA A 437 -14.57 -15.52 12.10
N ALA A 438 -14.44 -16.85 12.15
CA ALA A 438 -15.36 -17.72 12.86
C ALA A 438 -15.14 -17.70 14.39
N GLU A 439 -13.89 -17.65 14.86
CA GLU A 439 -13.50 -17.56 16.27
C GLU A 439 -13.90 -16.20 16.86
N SER A 440 -13.65 -15.08 16.16
CA SER A 440 -14.11 -13.76 16.62
C SER A 440 -15.64 -13.60 16.66
N ALA A 441 -16.37 -14.34 15.82
CA ALA A 441 -17.83 -14.40 15.90
C ALA A 441 -18.31 -15.23 17.10
N ALA A 442 -17.61 -16.33 17.42
CA ALA A 442 -17.93 -17.19 18.55
C ALA A 442 -17.55 -16.55 19.91
N ASP A 443 -16.42 -15.85 19.99
CA ASP A 443 -15.99 -15.13 21.20
C ASP A 443 -16.91 -13.94 21.53
N ALA A 444 -17.43 -13.26 20.50
CA ALA A 444 -18.44 -12.21 20.67
C ALA A 444 -19.79 -12.76 21.17
N GLU A 445 -20.10 -14.02 20.86
CA GLU A 445 -21.30 -14.72 21.33
C GLU A 445 -21.12 -15.26 22.77
N ALA A 446 -19.92 -15.76 23.11
CA ALA A 446 -19.58 -16.24 24.45
C ALA A 446 -19.42 -15.10 25.48
N ALA A 447 -18.81 -13.97 25.09
CA ALA A 447 -18.70 -12.77 25.94
C ALA A 447 -20.08 -12.14 26.24
N ALA A 448 -21.10 -12.41 25.43
CA ALA A 448 -22.47 -11.99 25.69
C ALA A 448 -23.21 -12.89 26.70
N THR A 449 -22.67 -14.08 27.00
CA THR A 449 -23.26 -15.05 27.94
C THR A 449 -22.63 -15.06 29.33
N ASP A 450 -21.44 -14.46 29.51
CA ASP A 450 -20.66 -14.52 30.76
C ASP A 450 -20.95 -13.38 31.77
N ASP A 451 -21.82 -12.43 31.43
CA ASP A 451 -22.14 -11.25 32.27
C ASP A 451 -23.49 -11.39 33.04
N ASP A 452 -23.83 -12.61 33.49
CA ASP A 452 -25.10 -12.92 34.19
C ASP A 452 -24.92 -13.53 35.60
N TRP A 453 -24.06 -12.92 36.45
CA TRP A 453 -23.77 -13.46 37.80
C TRP A 453 -23.86 -12.50 39.00
N LEU A 454 -24.54 -11.35 38.92
CA LEU A 454 -24.86 -10.56 40.13
C LEU A 454 -26.27 -9.97 40.12
N ALA A 455 -27.25 -10.78 40.53
CA ALA A 455 -28.59 -10.31 40.87
C ALA A 455 -29.24 -11.06 42.03
N GLU A 456 -28.62 -11.07 43.22
CA GLU A 456 -29.34 -11.39 44.47
C GLU A 456 -28.85 -10.57 45.67
N ILE A 457 -29.39 -9.36 45.88
CA ILE A 457 -29.61 -8.79 47.22
C ILE A 457 -30.90 -7.93 47.21
N PRO A 458 -31.94 -8.25 48.01
CA PRO A 458 -33.15 -7.45 48.14
C PRO A 458 -33.13 -6.49 49.34
N GLY A 459 -33.54 -5.23 49.16
CA GLY A 459 -33.96 -4.37 50.29
C GLY A 459 -33.85 -2.85 50.11
N ALA A 460 -34.89 -2.14 50.56
CA ALA A 460 -34.96 -0.72 50.95
C ALA A 460 -35.33 0.38 49.91
N SER A 461 -36.64 0.49 49.66
CA SER A 461 -37.52 1.67 49.80
C SER A 461 -37.08 3.12 49.45
N ARG A 462 -37.84 3.70 48.49
CA ARG A 462 -38.53 5.02 48.44
C ARG A 462 -37.93 6.26 49.14
N ALA A 463 -37.78 7.36 48.38
CA ALA A 463 -38.49 8.64 48.64
C ALA A 463 -38.31 9.67 47.49
N ASN A 464 -39.40 10.39 47.19
CA ASN A 464 -39.50 11.59 46.35
C ASN A 464 -38.75 12.78 46.98
N ASP A 465 -38.19 13.68 46.16
CA ASP A 465 -38.67 15.07 46.12
C ASP A 465 -37.98 15.91 45.02
N SER A 466 -38.78 16.73 44.34
CA SER A 466 -38.35 17.80 43.43
C SER A 466 -38.23 19.11 44.20
N PRO A 467 -37.41 20.10 43.77
CA PRO A 467 -38.05 21.23 43.08
C PRO A 467 -37.20 22.04 42.05
N LYS A 468 -37.94 22.55 41.04
CA LYS A 468 -37.92 23.90 40.42
C LYS A 468 -36.70 24.43 39.63
N ALA A 469 -37.04 24.90 38.42
CA ALA A 469 -36.26 25.77 37.54
C ALA A 469 -36.15 27.23 38.06
N PRO A 470 -35.29 28.08 37.45
CA PRO A 470 -35.84 29.07 36.52
C PRO A 470 -34.96 29.40 35.30
N SER A 471 -35.53 30.28 34.48
CA SER A 471 -35.36 30.49 33.04
C SER A 471 -34.54 31.74 32.62
N LYS A 472 -34.26 31.80 31.30
CA LYS A 472 -34.06 32.99 30.42
C LYS A 472 -32.68 33.71 30.44
N LYS A 473 -32.02 33.79 29.27
CA LYS A 473 -32.16 34.91 28.29
C LYS A 473 -31.29 34.69 27.03
N LYS A 474 -31.87 35.11 25.89
CA LYS A 474 -31.28 35.25 24.56
C LYS A 474 -30.54 36.58 24.44
N SER A 475 -29.50 36.66 23.60
CA SER A 475 -29.19 37.88 22.84
C SER A 475 -28.53 37.56 21.48
N LYS A 476 -29.18 38.03 20.41
CA LYS A 476 -28.68 38.14 19.03
C LYS A 476 -28.06 39.53 18.83
N SER A 477 -26.99 39.66 18.05
CA SER A 477 -26.70 40.81 17.17
C SER A 477 -25.65 40.34 16.13
N LYS A 478 -25.92 40.22 14.82
CA LYS A 478 -26.10 41.18 13.70
C LYS A 478 -24.86 42.02 13.31
N LYS A 479 -24.20 41.55 12.24
CA LYS A 479 -23.68 42.23 11.02
C LYS A 479 -23.30 43.71 11.10
N LYS A 480 -22.10 44.05 10.58
CA LYS A 480 -21.89 45.22 9.71
C LYS A 480 -20.73 45.05 8.71
N HIS A 481 -21.04 45.40 7.46
CA HIS A 481 -20.16 45.54 6.30
C HIS A 481 -19.09 46.63 6.47
N LYS A 482 -17.97 46.52 5.74
CA LYS A 482 -17.27 47.69 5.19
C LYS A 482 -16.57 47.36 3.85
N LYS A 483 -17.11 47.92 2.77
CA LYS A 483 -16.41 48.21 1.51
C LYS A 483 -15.40 49.36 1.75
N LYS A 484 -14.24 49.32 1.11
CA LYS A 484 -13.56 50.54 0.61
C LYS A 484 -12.63 50.20 -0.56
N SER A 485 -12.83 50.95 -1.64
CA SER A 485 -12.08 50.95 -2.89
C SER A 485 -10.95 51.99 -2.89
N LYS A 486 -10.06 51.85 -3.89
CA LYS A 486 -9.12 52.83 -4.48
C LYS A 486 -7.80 53.03 -3.72
N ARG A 487 -6.70 52.56 -4.31
CA ARG A 487 -5.95 53.35 -5.29
C ARG A 487 -5.25 52.45 -6.28
#